data_AF-A0A4V1SI87-F1
#
_entry.id   AF-A0A4V1SI87-F1
#
_cell.length_a   1.000
_cell.length_b   1.000
_cell.length_c   1.000
_cell.angle_alpha   90.00
_cell.angle_beta   90.00
_cell.angle_gamma   90.00
#
_symmetry.space_group_name_H-M   'P 1'
#
loop_
_entity.id
_entity.type
_entity.pdbx_description
1 polymer ?
#
loop_
_entity_poly.entity_id
_entity_poly.type
_entity_poly.pdbx_seq_one_letter_code
_entity_poly.pdbx_strand_id
1 'polypeptide(L)'
;MTTSASSEPPALGPLLSAIRTPEDVKTIAEADLTKLAAEVRHSLITSLSRTGGHLGPNLGVVELTIALHRVFSTPKDSFVFDVAHQGYVHKMLTGRAPDIHTIRTYKGLNGFLLRSESDHDCYGAGHAGTALSAALGMAAARDLAKEDSHVVAVAGDAAFTCGPTL
;
A
#
# COMPACT_ATOMS: atom_id res chain seq x y z
N MET A 1 30.37 19.91 9.86
CA MET A 1 29.06 20.55 10.12
C MET A 1 28.04 19.86 9.23
N THR A 2 27.44 18.78 9.70
CA THR A 2 26.37 18.07 8.99
C THR A 2 25.08 18.86 9.20
N THR A 3 24.56 19.44 8.13
CA THR A 3 23.25 20.07 8.10
C THR A 3 22.22 19.03 8.53
N SER A 4 21.54 19.27 9.66
CA SER A 4 20.39 18.47 10.05
C SER A 4 19.32 18.64 8.98
N ALA A 5 19.04 17.58 8.23
CA ALA A 5 17.84 17.52 7.41
C ALA A 5 16.66 17.86 8.31
N SER A 6 15.88 18.87 7.91
CA SER A 6 14.71 19.36 8.62
C SER A 6 13.86 18.19 9.14
N SER A 7 13.69 18.11 10.46
CA SER A 7 12.96 17.04 11.16
C SER A 7 11.43 17.11 11.00
N GLU A 8 10.92 18.05 10.21
CA GLU A 8 9.48 18.22 10.03
C GLU A 8 8.94 17.33 8.90
N PRO A 9 7.80 16.67 9.14
CA PRO A 9 7.14 15.86 8.13
C PRO A 9 6.71 16.75 6.95
N PRO A 10 6.85 16.27 5.71
CA PRO A 10 6.35 17.00 4.55
C PRO A 10 4.83 17.19 4.67
N ALA A 11 4.34 18.38 4.33
CA ALA A 11 2.91 18.66 4.34
C ALA A 11 2.19 17.74 3.33
N LEU A 12 1.10 17.12 3.79
CA LEU A 12 0.22 16.34 2.93
C LEU A 12 -0.74 17.26 2.18
N GLY A 13 -1.12 16.85 0.97
CA GLY A 13 -2.17 17.53 0.22
C GLY A 13 -3.53 17.45 0.92
N PRO A 14 -4.47 18.36 0.61
CA PRO A 14 -5.76 18.45 1.29
C PRO A 14 -6.62 17.19 1.19
N LEU A 15 -6.63 16.49 0.05
CA LEU A 15 -7.40 15.26 -0.10
C LEU A 15 -6.72 14.12 0.66
N LEU A 16 -5.42 13.96 0.47
CA LEU A 16 -4.66 12.89 1.12
C LEU A 16 -4.63 13.02 2.65
N SER A 17 -4.55 14.25 3.18
CA SER A 17 -4.57 14.52 4.62
C SER A 17 -5.92 14.24 5.29
N ALA A 18 -7.01 14.24 4.52
CA ALA A 18 -8.35 13.92 4.99
C ALA A 18 -8.63 12.41 5.08
N ILE A 19 -7.83 11.58 4.39
CA ILE A 19 -7.99 10.12 4.40
C ILE A 19 -7.41 9.54 5.70
N ARG A 20 -8.27 8.99 6.55
CA ARG A 20 -7.90 8.29 7.79
C ARG A 20 -8.15 6.80 7.69
N THR A 21 -9.08 6.39 6.85
CA THR A 21 -9.49 5.00 6.63
C THR A 21 -9.70 4.73 5.13
N PRO A 22 -9.71 3.46 4.69
CA PRO A 22 -10.02 3.12 3.30
C PRO A 22 -11.39 3.63 2.82
N GLU A 23 -12.37 3.72 3.72
CA GLU A 23 -13.72 4.19 3.39
C GLU A 23 -13.73 5.66 2.97
N ASP A 24 -12.81 6.48 3.49
CA ASP A 24 -12.71 7.90 3.10
C ASP A 24 -12.40 8.03 1.59
N VAL A 25 -11.63 7.10 1.02
CA VAL A 25 -11.32 7.06 -0.41
C VAL A 25 -12.58 6.90 -1.27
N LYS A 26 -13.58 6.17 -0.76
CA LYS A 26 -14.88 5.95 -1.43
C LYS A 26 -15.76 7.20 -1.45
N THR A 27 -15.52 8.13 -0.55
CA THR A 27 -16.28 9.39 -0.47
C THR A 27 -15.75 10.48 -1.40
N ILE A 28 -14.52 10.34 -1.89
CA ILE A 28 -13.89 11.31 -2.80
C ILE A 28 -14.65 11.33 -4.13
N ALA A 29 -14.96 12.52 -4.64
CA ALA A 29 -15.62 12.68 -5.92
C ALA A 29 -14.73 12.13 -7.04
N GLU A 30 -15.33 11.51 -8.07
CA GLU A 30 -14.58 10.92 -9.17
C GLU A 30 -13.66 11.94 -9.88
N ALA A 31 -14.13 13.17 -10.04
CA ALA A 31 -13.37 14.28 -10.61
C ALA A 31 -12.11 14.67 -9.80
N ASP A 32 -12.08 14.34 -8.51
CA ASP A 32 -10.96 14.64 -7.60
C ASP A 32 -9.95 13.49 -7.51
N LEU A 33 -10.21 12.33 -8.11
CA LEU A 33 -9.31 11.16 -8.03
C LEU A 33 -7.96 11.43 -8.69
N THR A 34 -7.93 12.16 -9.81
CA THR A 34 -6.66 12.58 -10.45
C THR A 34 -5.86 13.51 -9.55
N LYS A 35 -6.54 14.37 -8.79
CA LYS A 35 -5.88 15.26 -7.82
C LYS A 35 -5.33 14.47 -6.64
N LEU A 36 -6.10 13.52 -6.09
CA LEU A 36 -5.61 12.61 -5.05
C LEU A 36 -4.35 11.87 -5.54
N ALA A 37 -4.36 11.33 -6.75
CA ALA A 37 -3.22 10.63 -7.32
C ALA A 37 -1.98 11.53 -7.44
N ALA A 38 -2.16 12.82 -7.78
CA ALA A 38 -1.07 13.80 -7.80
C ALA A 38 -0.52 14.08 -6.39
N GLU A 39 -1.39 14.24 -5.39
CA GLU A 39 -1.00 14.45 -3.99
C GLU A 39 -0.22 13.24 -3.43
N VAL A 40 -0.66 12.02 -3.73
CA VAL A 40 0.05 10.78 -3.38
C VAL A 40 1.44 10.75 -4.00
N ARG A 41 1.57 11.01 -5.30
CA ARG A 41 2.88 11.05 -5.98
C ARG A 41 3.80 12.09 -5.38
N HIS A 42 3.28 13.29 -5.11
CA HIS A 42 4.06 14.36 -4.50
C HIS A 42 4.58 13.95 -3.11
N SER A 43 3.72 13.36 -2.27
CA SER A 43 4.11 12.87 -0.95
C SER A 43 5.16 11.76 -1.03
N LEU A 44 5.01 10.80 -1.95
CA LEU A 44 6.00 9.75 -2.18
C LEU A 44 7.36 10.30 -2.60
N ILE A 45 7.40 11.17 -3.62
CA ILE A 45 8.65 11.75 -4.14
C ILE A 45 9.35 12.56 -3.05
N THR A 46 8.61 13.44 -2.37
CA THR A 46 9.16 14.31 -1.32
C THR A 46 9.70 13.49 -0.16
N SER A 47 8.96 12.49 0.32
CA SER A 47 9.36 11.65 1.45
C SER A 47 10.56 10.77 1.12
N LEU A 48 10.49 10.05 -0.01
CA LEU A 48 11.50 9.07 -0.39
C LEU A 48 12.79 9.72 -0.93
N SER A 49 12.76 11.00 -1.32
CA SER A 49 13.98 11.76 -1.60
C SER A 49 14.88 11.92 -0.37
N ARG A 50 14.32 11.81 0.84
CA ARG A 50 15.04 11.94 2.12
C ARG A 50 15.44 10.59 2.71
N THR A 51 14.53 9.62 2.73
CA THR A 51 14.74 8.32 3.37
C THR A 51 15.16 7.20 2.42
N GLY A 52 15.05 7.41 1.12
CA GLY A 52 15.16 6.34 0.12
C GLY A 52 14.00 5.36 0.19
N GLY A 53 14.08 4.25 -0.55
CA GLY A 53 13.05 3.21 -0.58
C GLY A 53 12.54 2.90 -1.99
N HIS A 54 11.42 2.21 -2.07
CA HIS A 54 10.90 1.62 -3.31
C HIS A 54 10.07 2.63 -4.14
N LEU A 55 10.67 3.73 -4.59
CA LEU A 55 9.92 4.80 -5.28
C LEU A 55 9.26 4.33 -6.59
N GLY A 56 10.03 3.75 -7.51
CA GLY A 56 9.55 3.37 -8.85
C GLY A 56 8.30 2.48 -8.84
N PRO A 57 8.32 1.34 -8.13
CA PRO A 57 7.16 0.45 -8.02
C PRO A 57 5.92 1.14 -7.46
N ASN A 58 6.08 2.03 -6.47
CA ASN A 58 4.94 2.74 -5.87
C ASN A 58 4.35 3.82 -6.77
N LEU A 59 5.18 4.52 -7.57
CA LEU A 59 4.67 5.45 -8.58
C LEU A 59 3.85 4.74 -9.67
N GLY A 60 4.19 3.49 -9.98
CA GLY A 60 3.49 2.69 -11.00
C GLY A 60 2.13 2.14 -10.57
N VAL A 61 1.80 2.12 -9.27
CA VAL A 61 0.56 1.53 -8.75
C VAL A 61 -0.36 2.53 -8.05
N VAL A 62 -0.13 3.84 -8.20
CA VAL A 62 -0.95 4.88 -7.54
C VAL A 62 -2.42 4.72 -7.91
N GLU A 63 -2.76 4.76 -9.20
CA GLU A 63 -4.14 4.65 -9.68
C GLU A 63 -4.75 3.28 -9.35
N LEU A 64 -3.98 2.21 -9.54
CA LEU A 64 -4.42 0.86 -9.22
C LEU A 64 -4.83 0.76 -7.74
N THR A 65 -4.00 1.28 -6.84
CA THR A 65 -4.26 1.19 -5.40
C THR A 65 -5.44 2.07 -4.98
N ILE A 66 -5.61 3.25 -5.59
CA ILE A 66 -6.81 4.07 -5.39
C ILE A 66 -8.05 3.31 -5.86
N ALA A 67 -8.03 2.73 -7.06
CA ALA A 67 -9.14 1.97 -7.62
C ALA A 67 -9.50 0.75 -6.75
N LEU A 68 -8.50 0.03 -6.24
CA LEU A 68 -8.74 -1.10 -5.32
C LEU A 68 -9.47 -0.65 -4.06
N HIS A 69 -9.04 0.44 -3.41
CA HIS A 69 -9.71 0.97 -2.21
C HIS A 69 -11.05 1.65 -2.50
N ARG A 70 -11.34 2.01 -3.74
CA ARG A 70 -12.66 2.48 -4.17
C ARG A 70 -13.68 1.34 -4.25
N VAL A 71 -13.24 0.18 -4.73
CA VAL A 71 -14.11 -0.97 -5.01
C VAL A 71 -14.24 -1.89 -3.80
N PHE A 72 -13.12 -2.20 -3.14
CA PHE A 72 -13.02 -3.15 -2.04
C PHE A 72 -12.82 -2.43 -0.70
N SER A 73 -12.98 -3.15 0.41
CA SER A 73 -12.84 -2.63 1.78
C SER A 73 -11.90 -3.51 2.60
N THR A 74 -10.65 -3.07 2.82
CA THR A 74 -9.78 -3.73 3.80
C THR A 74 -10.11 -3.25 5.22
N PRO A 75 -10.02 -4.09 6.27
CA PRO A 75 -9.47 -5.45 6.28
C PRO A 75 -10.47 -6.57 5.97
N LYS A 76 -11.75 -6.28 5.67
CA LYS A 76 -12.73 -7.31 5.28
C LYS A 76 -12.23 -8.05 4.04
N ASP A 77 -11.88 -7.30 3.01
CA ASP A 77 -11.23 -7.80 1.80
C ASP A 77 -9.72 -7.84 1.99
N SER A 78 -9.08 -8.83 1.37
CA SER A 78 -7.66 -9.10 1.50
C SER A 78 -6.91 -8.70 0.23
N PHE A 79 -5.97 -7.76 0.35
CA PHE A 79 -5.02 -7.42 -0.70
C PHE A 79 -3.68 -8.10 -0.45
N VAL A 80 -3.34 -9.09 -1.26
CA VAL A 80 -2.14 -9.89 -1.14
C VAL A 80 -1.10 -9.37 -2.14
N PHE A 81 -0.24 -8.46 -1.71
CA PHE A 81 0.81 -7.90 -2.55
C PHE A 81 2.04 -8.82 -2.59
N ASP A 82 2.47 -9.20 -3.79
CA ASP A 82 3.71 -9.94 -4.01
C ASP A 82 4.93 -9.05 -3.80
N VAL A 83 5.96 -9.55 -3.10
CA VAL A 83 7.10 -8.77 -2.56
C VAL A 83 6.70 -7.65 -1.58
N ALA A 84 5.49 -7.09 -1.71
CA ALA A 84 4.90 -6.02 -0.91
C ALA A 84 5.64 -4.67 -0.90
N HIS A 85 6.70 -4.52 -1.70
CA HIS A 85 7.47 -3.28 -1.82
C HIS A 85 6.71 -2.13 -2.50
N GLN A 86 5.68 -2.45 -3.28
CA GLN A 86 4.74 -1.55 -3.94
C GLN A 86 3.50 -1.22 -3.08
N GLY A 87 3.60 -1.45 -1.77
CA GLY A 87 2.51 -1.25 -0.81
C GLY A 87 2.43 0.14 -0.17
N TYR A 88 3.25 1.12 -0.55
CA TYR A 88 3.31 2.41 0.16
C TYR A 88 2.05 3.23 -0.03
N VAL A 89 1.50 3.24 -1.25
CA VAL A 89 0.21 3.88 -1.52
C VAL A 89 -0.89 3.23 -0.69
N HIS A 90 -0.84 1.90 -0.52
CA HIS A 90 -1.78 1.19 0.33
C HIS A 90 -1.65 1.62 1.80
N LYS A 91 -0.41 1.75 2.32
CA LYS A 91 -0.17 2.29 3.67
C LYS A 91 -0.77 3.70 3.83
N MET A 92 -0.52 4.57 2.86
CA MET A 92 -1.03 5.95 2.88
C MET A 92 -2.56 6.00 2.95
N LEU A 93 -3.25 5.21 2.13
CA LEU A 93 -4.72 5.16 2.06
C LEU A 93 -5.37 4.37 3.21
N THR A 94 -4.58 3.74 4.07
CA THR A 94 -5.03 2.99 5.27
C THR A 94 -4.58 3.68 6.56
N GLY A 95 -4.60 5.02 6.55
CA GLY A 95 -4.37 5.86 7.73
C GLY A 95 -2.91 6.18 8.04
N ARG A 96 -1.95 5.65 7.29
CA ARG A 96 -0.50 5.83 7.57
C ARG A 96 0.17 6.89 6.69
N ALA A 97 -0.61 7.72 5.98
CA ALA A 97 -0.05 8.82 5.17
C ALA A 97 0.82 9.81 5.96
N PRO A 98 0.47 10.23 7.19
CA PRO A 98 1.31 11.15 7.98
C PRO A 98 2.70 10.58 8.27
N ASP A 99 2.82 9.26 8.42
CA ASP A 99 4.04 8.59 8.85
C ASP A 99 4.91 8.11 7.68
N ILE A 100 4.49 8.34 6.42
CA ILE A 100 5.19 7.82 5.24
C ILE A 100 6.64 8.31 5.13
N HIS A 101 6.91 9.50 5.67
CA HIS A 101 8.24 10.09 5.75
C HIS A 101 9.20 9.33 6.67
N THR A 102 8.72 8.40 7.50
CA THR A 102 9.53 7.57 8.40
C THR A 102 9.88 6.20 7.79
N ILE A 103 9.41 5.90 6.59
CA ILE A 103 9.53 4.56 6.02
C ILE A 103 10.99 4.10 5.91
N ARG A 104 11.24 2.83 6.26
CA ARG A 104 12.56 2.18 6.31
C ARG A 104 13.56 2.79 7.31
N THR A 105 13.11 3.67 8.19
CA THR A 105 13.93 4.19 9.29
C THR A 105 13.73 3.36 10.56
N TYR A 106 14.67 3.46 11.50
CA TYR A 106 14.53 2.80 12.80
C TYR A 106 13.26 3.27 13.52
N LYS A 107 12.41 2.33 13.93
CA LYS A 107 11.07 2.57 14.55
C LYS A 107 10.06 3.31 13.65
N GLY A 108 10.38 3.51 12.36
CA GLY A 108 9.42 4.02 11.38
C GLY A 108 8.66 2.90 10.68
N LEU A 109 7.90 3.26 9.64
CA LEU A 109 7.13 2.29 8.85
C LEU A 109 8.06 1.28 8.14
N ASN A 110 7.58 0.05 8.01
CA ASN A 110 8.26 -1.00 7.29
C ASN A 110 8.29 -0.70 5.77
N GLY A 111 9.38 -1.10 5.10
CA GLY A 111 9.54 -0.97 3.64
C GLY A 111 8.71 -1.96 2.81
N PHE A 112 7.95 -2.82 3.48
CA PHE A 112 7.03 -3.81 2.94
C PHE A 112 5.73 -3.77 3.75
N LEU A 113 4.68 -4.43 3.26
CA LEU A 113 3.49 -4.66 4.10
C LEU A 113 3.84 -5.63 5.22
N LEU A 114 3.39 -5.32 6.43
CA LEU A 114 3.73 -6.07 7.63
C LEU A 114 2.47 -6.26 8.49
N ARG A 115 2.08 -7.51 8.72
CA ARG A 115 0.87 -7.87 9.48
C ARG A 115 0.81 -7.27 10.88
N SER A 116 1.95 -7.16 11.56
CA SER A 116 2.01 -6.57 12.91
C SER A 116 1.99 -5.03 12.89
N GLU A 117 2.09 -4.40 11.72
CA GLU A 117 2.04 -2.95 11.57
C GLU A 117 0.60 -2.45 11.33
N SER A 118 -0.24 -3.24 10.66
CA SER A 118 -1.62 -2.84 10.35
C SER A 118 -2.51 -4.04 10.03
N ASP A 119 -3.77 -3.97 10.46
CA ASP A 119 -4.81 -4.94 10.10
C ASP A 119 -5.07 -4.99 8.58
N HIS A 120 -4.75 -3.92 7.85
CA HIS A 120 -4.88 -3.85 6.39
C HIS A 120 -3.76 -4.62 5.66
N ASP A 121 -2.65 -4.90 6.33
CA ASP A 121 -1.50 -5.63 5.77
C ASP A 121 -1.69 -7.14 5.95
N CYS A 122 -2.72 -7.73 5.33
CA CYS A 122 -3.13 -9.12 5.56
C CYS A 122 -2.04 -10.18 5.27
N TYR A 123 -1.05 -9.84 4.43
CA TYR A 123 0.07 -10.71 4.06
C TYR A 123 1.37 -9.91 4.02
N GLY A 124 2.41 -10.45 4.67
CA GLY A 124 3.75 -9.89 4.63
C GLY A 124 4.63 -10.68 3.67
N ALA A 125 4.80 -10.18 2.45
CA ALA A 125 5.75 -10.71 1.49
C ALA A 125 7.04 -9.89 1.52
N GLY A 126 8.16 -10.56 1.28
CA GLY A 126 9.46 -9.91 1.02
C GLY A 126 10.21 -10.64 -0.09
N HIS A 127 10.03 -11.96 -0.17
CA HIS A 127 10.38 -12.76 -1.35
C HIS A 127 9.30 -12.63 -2.43
N ALA A 128 9.72 -12.76 -3.68
CA ALA A 128 8.84 -12.77 -4.84
C ALA A 128 8.19 -14.13 -5.06
N GLY A 129 7.02 -14.12 -5.70
CA GLY A 129 6.31 -15.31 -6.18
C GLY A 129 5.48 -16.05 -5.13
N THR A 130 5.22 -15.44 -3.97
CA THR A 130 4.51 -16.11 -2.87
C THR A 130 3.05 -15.67 -2.76
N ALA A 131 2.68 -14.52 -3.33
CA ALA A 131 1.35 -13.95 -3.15
C ALA A 131 0.22 -14.79 -3.75
N LEU A 132 0.42 -15.38 -4.94
CA LEU A 132 -0.66 -16.13 -5.60
C LEU A 132 -1.02 -17.39 -4.81
N SER A 133 -0.01 -18.16 -4.38
CA SER A 133 -0.19 -19.32 -3.50
C SER A 133 -0.86 -18.94 -2.18
N ALA A 134 -0.46 -17.83 -1.56
CA ALA A 134 -1.09 -17.33 -0.33
C ALA A 134 -2.54 -16.91 -0.56
N ALA A 135 -2.82 -16.16 -1.63
CA ALA A 135 -4.16 -15.72 -2.00
C ALA A 135 -5.10 -16.90 -2.27
N LEU A 136 -4.62 -17.96 -2.93
CA LEU A 136 -5.38 -19.19 -3.12
C LEU A 136 -5.77 -19.84 -1.78
N GLY A 137 -4.82 -19.94 -0.85
CA GLY A 137 -5.10 -20.46 0.49
C GLY A 137 -6.13 -19.63 1.25
N MET A 138 -6.00 -18.30 1.20
CA MET A 138 -6.96 -17.37 1.81
C MET A 138 -8.35 -17.49 1.17
N ALA A 139 -8.41 -17.62 -0.16
CA ALA A 139 -9.65 -17.81 -0.89
C ALA A 139 -10.34 -19.13 -0.50
N ALA A 140 -9.60 -20.23 -0.45
CA ALA A 140 -10.14 -21.53 -0.04
C ALA A 140 -10.66 -21.51 1.40
N ALA A 141 -9.95 -20.84 2.32
CA ALA A 141 -10.39 -20.69 3.71
C ALA A 141 -11.69 -19.87 3.81
N ARG A 142 -11.79 -18.77 3.07
CA ARG A 142 -12.98 -17.91 2.95
C ARG A 142 -14.20 -18.67 2.44
N ASP A 143 -14.01 -19.50 1.40
CA ASP A 143 -15.08 -20.33 0.83
C ASP A 143 -15.55 -21.42 1.83
N LEU A 144 -14.63 -22.06 2.55
CA LEU A 144 -14.95 -23.05 3.60
C LEU A 144 -15.69 -22.41 4.78
N ALA A 145 -15.35 -21.17 5.12
CA ALA A 145 -16.03 -20.37 6.14
C ALA A 145 -17.39 -19.82 5.67
N LYS A 146 -17.74 -19.98 4.38
CA LYS A 146 -18.95 -19.41 3.74
C LYS A 146 -19.03 -17.88 3.87
N GLU A 147 -17.87 -17.23 3.82
CA GLU A 147 -17.75 -15.78 3.83
C GLU A 147 -17.82 -15.21 2.41
N ASP A 148 -18.13 -13.91 2.31
CA ASP A 148 -18.33 -13.19 1.05
C ASP A 148 -17.25 -12.12 0.77
N SER A 149 -16.18 -12.09 1.57
CA SER A 149 -15.05 -11.18 1.37
C SER A 149 -14.33 -11.47 0.06
N HIS A 150 -13.57 -10.51 -0.46
CA HIS A 150 -12.75 -10.64 -1.65
C HIS A 150 -11.28 -10.91 -1.29
N VAL A 151 -10.59 -11.70 -2.12
CA VAL A 151 -9.13 -11.90 -2.03
C VAL A 151 -8.53 -11.48 -3.36
N VAL A 152 -7.66 -10.46 -3.35
CA VAL A 152 -7.05 -9.86 -4.54
C VAL A 152 -5.55 -10.04 -4.45
N ALA A 153 -4.97 -10.83 -5.35
CA ALA A 153 -3.52 -10.94 -5.50
C ALA A 153 -3.00 -9.80 -6.41
N VAL A 154 -2.01 -9.05 -5.94
CA VAL A 154 -1.35 -7.97 -6.69
C VAL A 154 0.10 -8.36 -6.92
N ALA A 155 0.43 -8.73 -8.15
CA ALA A 155 1.75 -9.24 -8.53
C ALA A 155 2.37 -8.42 -9.66
N GLY A 156 3.68 -8.18 -9.57
CA GLY A 156 4.46 -7.67 -10.70
C GLY A 156 4.67 -8.76 -11.75
N ASP A 157 5.00 -8.35 -12.97
CA ASP A 157 5.31 -9.26 -14.09
C ASP A 157 6.41 -10.27 -13.75
N ALA A 158 7.47 -9.83 -13.06
CA ALA A 158 8.55 -10.71 -12.64
C ALA A 158 8.11 -11.83 -11.68
N ALA A 159 7.05 -11.63 -10.89
CA ALA A 159 6.54 -12.66 -9.98
C ALA A 159 5.99 -13.88 -10.73
N PHE A 160 5.52 -13.70 -11.97
CA PHE A 160 5.05 -14.79 -12.83
C PHE A 160 6.18 -15.62 -13.46
N THR A 161 7.44 -15.28 -13.18
CA THR A 161 8.59 -16.11 -13.53
C THR A 161 9.01 -17.03 -12.38
N CYS A 162 8.45 -16.84 -11.19
CA CYS A 162 8.74 -17.68 -10.02
C CYS A 162 7.96 -18.99 -10.09
N GLY A 163 8.63 -20.12 -9.87
CA GLY A 163 8.01 -21.45 -9.84
C GLY A 163 6.77 -21.54 -8.93
N PRO A 164 6.78 -21.00 -7.69
CA PRO A 164 5.60 -21.02 -6.82
C PRO A 164 4.38 -20.21 -7.29
N THR A 165 4.53 -19.39 -8.34
CA THR A 165 3.44 -18.64 -8.98
C THR A 165 2.82 -19.42 -10.15
N LEU A 166 3.54 -20.37 -10.75
CA LEU A 166 3.13 -21.11 -11.95
C LEU A 166 2.58 -22.50 -11.61
#